data_AF-V5AKR2-F1
#
_entry.id   AF-V5AKR2-F1
#
_cell.length_a   1.000
_cell.length_b   1.000
_cell.length_c   1.000
_cell.angle_alpha   90.00
_cell.angle_beta   90.00
_cell.angle_gamma   90.00
#
_symmetry.space_group_name_H-M   'P 1'
#
loop_
_entity.id
_entity.type
_entity.pdbx_description
1 polymer ?
#
loop_
_entity_poly.entity_id
_entity_poly.type
_entity_poly.pdbx_seq_one_letter_code
_entity_poly.pdbx_strand_id
1 'polypeptide(L)'
;MNGSRRRSRNQDHNAKGPAFLQKNSVEYLFSALTLCLAVLYFIVIDIGGISYWNSELLENGLAPAWPPFCWLGSKGMDVRDDQWHQFTMVLPIIVPAFGLFLHVSRRLRRIGGGNELWSLYMLHIVAGLLIGFGVSGPGFVFTVILLLGNFYGVNMLHNRAPFKVFMAIMWGTHVAVLFLNSYFGGYKFAWIGLQFLDKLKTPILPWTVHYNMSVLRMIAFNTDLHQAIVESSERRAMVIKKHDATCIECAQVREAHAQKGGGSIPFGLEVGGLRCYKFRTEYPLDVREYNLLSYLGYIFLSSTLHRGPYFVF
;
A
#
# COMPACT_ATOMS: atom_id res chain seq x y z
N MET A 1 28.02 54.36 -27.93
CA MET A 1 27.31 53.24 -28.59
C MET A 1 28.06 51.95 -28.29
N ASN A 2 27.34 50.95 -27.77
CA ASN A 2 27.65 49.50 -27.63
C ASN A 2 28.98 49.10 -26.97
N GLY A 3 29.05 48.26 -25.93
CA GLY A 3 28.05 47.38 -25.34
C GLY A 3 28.71 46.13 -24.77
N SER A 4 28.56 45.95 -23.46
CA SER A 4 28.15 44.69 -22.82
C SER A 4 29.13 43.50 -22.72
N ARG A 5 29.67 43.37 -21.50
CA ARG A 5 29.57 42.19 -20.61
C ARG A 5 30.04 40.83 -21.15
N ARG A 6 31.29 40.49 -20.83
CA ARG A 6 31.75 39.12 -20.55
C ARG A 6 32.25 39.04 -19.10
N ARG A 7 31.40 38.57 -18.18
CA ARG A 7 31.72 37.87 -16.90
C ARG A 7 30.51 37.94 -15.97
N SER A 8 29.76 36.86 -15.93
CA SER A 8 28.96 36.37 -14.79
C SER A 8 27.92 35.41 -15.36
N ARG A 9 28.28 34.12 -15.45
CA ARG A 9 27.32 33.04 -15.72
C ARG A 9 27.86 31.73 -15.17
N ASN A 10 28.24 31.72 -13.90
CA ASN A 10 28.70 30.50 -13.23
C ASN A 10 28.38 30.42 -11.73
N GLN A 11 27.36 31.14 -11.26
CA GLN A 11 26.78 30.97 -9.93
C GLN A 11 25.29 31.26 -10.06
N ASP A 12 24.45 30.23 -10.24
CA ASP A 12 22.99 30.30 -9.99
C ASP A 12 22.31 28.91 -10.12
N HIS A 13 22.99 27.83 -9.72
CA HIS A 13 22.37 26.49 -9.58
C HIS A 13 22.32 25.98 -8.14
N ASN A 14 22.47 26.89 -7.18
CA ASN A 14 22.30 26.59 -5.76
C ASN A 14 21.43 27.66 -5.11
N ALA A 15 20.26 27.92 -5.69
CA ALA A 15 19.17 28.58 -4.97
C ALA A 15 18.69 27.61 -3.87
N LYS A 16 19.48 27.51 -2.80
CA LYS A 16 19.01 26.98 -1.52
C LYS A 16 17.79 27.82 -1.19
N GLY A 17 16.62 27.18 -1.18
CA GLY A 17 15.41 27.80 -0.65
C GLY A 17 15.74 28.46 0.68
N PRO A 18 15.06 29.57 1.02
CA PRO A 18 15.47 30.38 2.16
C PRO A 18 15.56 29.50 3.41
N ALA A 19 16.60 29.73 4.23
CA ALA A 19 17.06 28.79 5.26
C ALA A 19 15.96 28.28 6.21
N PHE A 20 14.89 29.08 6.40
CA PHE A 20 13.74 28.74 7.24
C PHE A 20 12.84 27.62 6.68
N LEU A 21 12.94 27.24 5.40
CA LEU A 21 12.14 26.17 4.77
C LEU A 21 12.87 24.82 4.67
N GLN A 22 14.08 24.71 5.19
CA GLN A 22 14.79 23.43 5.22
C GLN A 22 14.25 22.55 6.36
N LYS A 23 13.98 21.27 6.09
CA LYS A 23 13.43 20.31 7.07
C LYS A 23 14.28 20.14 8.35
N ASN A 24 15.53 20.59 8.31
CA ASN A 24 16.48 20.53 9.42
C ASN A 24 16.74 21.91 10.05
N SER A 25 16.04 22.97 9.65
CA SER A 25 16.19 24.27 10.29
C SER A 25 15.58 24.24 11.70
N VAL A 26 16.20 24.97 12.62
CA VAL A 26 15.76 25.02 14.02
C VAL A 26 14.36 25.65 14.11
N GLU A 27 14.08 26.64 13.25
CA GLU A 27 12.80 27.32 13.18
C GLU A 27 11.68 26.38 12.69
N TYR A 28 11.97 25.54 11.69
CA TYR A 28 11.03 24.54 11.21
C TYR A 28 10.78 23.47 12.27
N LEU A 29 11.84 22.95 12.91
CA LEU A 29 11.72 21.94 13.96
C LEU A 29 10.95 22.47 15.17
N PHE A 30 11.19 23.71 15.59
CA PHE A 30 10.46 24.36 16.67
C PHE A 30 8.98 24.57 16.31
N SER A 31 8.68 25.04 15.10
CA SER A 31 7.30 25.26 14.65
C SER A 31 6.54 23.93 14.47
N ALA A 32 7.20 22.90 13.94
CA ALA A 32 6.61 21.57 13.81
C ALA A 32 6.39 20.92 15.17
N LEU A 33 7.35 21.03 16.10
CA LEU A 33 7.24 20.49 17.45
C LEU A 33 6.11 21.18 18.23
N THR A 34 6.04 22.51 18.18
CA THR A 34 4.98 23.26 18.87
C THR A 34 3.59 22.93 18.31
N LEU A 35 3.46 22.78 16.99
CA LEU A 35 2.22 22.32 16.37
C LEU A 35 1.87 20.90 16.81
N CYS A 36 2.83 19.96 16.79
CA CYS A 36 2.60 18.59 17.25
C CYS A 36 2.19 18.54 18.72
N LEU A 37 2.83 19.32 19.60
CA LEU A 37 2.47 19.41 21.00
C LEU A 37 1.09 20.06 21.20
N ALA A 38 0.75 21.09 20.44
CA ALA A 38 -0.57 21.72 20.50
C ALA A 38 -1.69 20.75 20.05
N VAL A 39 -1.46 19.98 18.98
CA VAL A 39 -2.39 18.96 18.51
C VAL A 39 -2.53 17.83 19.54
N LEU A 40 -1.41 17.35 20.11
CA LEU A 40 -1.44 16.33 21.16
C LEU A 40 -2.17 16.83 22.41
N TYR A 41 -1.93 18.08 22.81
CA TYR A 41 -2.63 18.71 23.91
C TYR A 41 -4.14 18.77 23.62
N PHE A 42 -4.55 19.27 22.46
CA PHE A 42 -5.96 19.38 22.11
C PHE A 42 -6.67 18.01 22.08
N ILE A 43 -6.03 16.99 21.48
CA ILE A 43 -6.63 15.65 21.37
C ILE A 43 -6.68 14.93 22.73
N VAL A 44 -5.59 14.96 23.49
CA VAL A 44 -5.49 14.15 24.70
C VAL A 44 -6.12 14.85 25.90
N ILE A 45 -5.89 16.16 26.04
CA ILE A 45 -6.30 16.93 27.21
C ILE A 45 -7.68 17.54 27.00
N ASP A 46 -7.92 18.28 25.91
CA ASP A 46 -9.20 18.96 25.73
C ASP A 46 -10.31 17.97 25.35
N ILE A 47 -10.12 17.17 24.29
CA ILE A 47 -11.13 16.18 23.87
C ILE A 47 -11.27 15.08 24.94
N GLY A 48 -10.15 14.57 25.47
CA GLY A 48 -10.18 13.58 26.55
C GLY A 48 -10.86 14.12 27.82
N GLY A 49 -10.57 15.36 28.20
CA GLY A 49 -11.19 16.04 29.32
C GLY A 49 -12.69 16.23 29.12
N ILE A 50 -13.12 16.77 27.98
CA ILE A 50 -14.55 16.95 27.65
C ILE A 50 -15.30 15.61 27.68
N SER A 51 -14.69 14.55 27.12
CA SER A 51 -15.27 13.20 27.15
C SER A 51 -15.37 12.64 28.57
N TYR A 52 -14.41 12.96 29.44
CA TYR A 52 -14.42 12.53 30.84
C TYR A 52 -15.51 13.26 31.65
N TRP A 53 -15.61 14.58 31.49
CA TRP A 53 -16.63 15.40 32.18
C TRP A 53 -18.06 15.03 31.77
N ASN A 54 -18.27 14.64 30.51
CA ASN A 54 -19.57 14.23 29.99
C ASN A 54 -19.77 12.70 29.99
N SER A 55 -18.98 11.96 30.77
CA SER A 55 -19.00 10.49 30.77
C SER A 55 -20.34 9.89 31.19
N GLU A 56 -21.09 10.54 32.07
CA GLU A 56 -22.43 10.10 32.50
C GLU A 56 -23.45 10.11 31.36
N LEU A 57 -23.32 11.04 30.39
CA LEU A 57 -24.18 11.09 29.20
C LEU A 57 -23.88 9.96 28.21
N LEU A 58 -22.66 9.43 28.27
CA LEU A 58 -22.14 8.39 27.37
C LEU A 58 -22.28 6.98 27.97
N GLU A 59 -22.54 6.86 29.28
CA GLU A 59 -22.52 5.59 30.04
C GLU A 59 -23.40 4.50 29.43
N ASN A 60 -24.59 4.88 28.94
CA ASN A 60 -25.53 3.95 28.31
C ASN A 60 -25.05 3.35 26.96
N GLY A 61 -23.99 3.90 26.37
CA GLY A 61 -23.41 3.44 25.10
C GLY A 61 -21.97 2.94 25.22
N LEU A 62 -21.41 2.87 26.43
CA LEU A 62 -20.01 2.52 26.66
C LEU A 62 -19.86 1.04 27.02
N ALA A 63 -19.05 0.31 26.25
CA ALA A 63 -18.52 -1.00 26.62
C ALA A 63 -17.25 -0.84 27.47
N PRO A 64 -16.87 -1.85 28.27
CA PRO A 64 -15.59 -1.83 28.96
C PRO A 64 -14.44 -1.61 27.97
N ALA A 65 -13.58 -0.65 28.28
CA ALA A 65 -12.36 -0.42 27.52
C ALA A 65 -11.43 -1.63 27.65
N TRP A 66 -10.41 -1.69 26.79
CA TRP A 66 -9.44 -2.78 26.88
C TRP A 66 -8.54 -2.68 28.10
N PRO A 67 -7.95 -3.80 28.55
CA PRO A 67 -7.08 -3.81 29.72
C PRO A 67 -5.99 -2.72 29.73
N PRO A 68 -5.27 -2.43 28.62
CA PRO A 68 -4.27 -1.36 28.62
C PRO A 68 -4.88 0.04 28.77
N PHE A 69 -6.08 0.26 28.23
CA PHE A 69 -6.78 1.56 28.30
C PHE A 69 -7.52 1.73 29.63
N CYS A 70 -7.97 0.65 30.26
CA CYS A 70 -8.47 0.68 31.64
C CYS A 70 -7.41 1.17 32.61
N TRP A 71 -6.15 0.74 32.44
CA TRP A 71 -5.02 1.21 33.27
C TRP A 71 -4.68 2.68 33.04
N LEU A 72 -4.99 3.21 31.85
CA LEU A 72 -4.87 4.62 31.51
C LEU A 72 -6.06 5.47 31.97
N GLY A 73 -7.01 4.89 32.73
CA GLY A 73 -8.16 5.60 33.29
C GLY A 73 -9.35 5.76 32.32
N SER A 74 -9.40 4.98 31.24
CA SER A 74 -10.55 4.99 30.32
C SER A 74 -11.80 4.42 30.99
N LYS A 75 -12.91 5.18 30.93
CA LYS A 75 -14.22 4.76 31.47
C LYS A 75 -15.00 3.81 30.54
N GLY A 76 -14.60 3.68 29.28
CA GLY A 76 -15.26 2.79 28.32
C GLY A 76 -15.01 3.16 26.87
N MET A 77 -15.47 2.30 25.96
CA MET A 77 -15.41 2.46 24.51
C MET A 77 -16.83 2.65 23.97
N ASP A 78 -17.04 3.65 23.11
CA ASP A 78 -18.35 3.87 22.50
C ASP A 78 -18.72 2.70 21.57
N VAL A 79 -19.92 2.15 21.78
CA VAL A 79 -20.50 1.03 21.01
C VAL A 79 -21.51 1.53 19.98
N ARG A 80 -21.92 2.80 20.04
CA ARG A 80 -22.90 3.37 19.09
C ARG A 80 -22.35 3.48 17.68
N ASP A 81 -21.03 3.60 17.55
CA ASP A 81 -20.34 3.49 16.28
C ASP A 81 -19.85 2.05 16.06
N ASP A 82 -20.63 1.28 15.31
CA ASP A 82 -20.30 -0.11 14.97
C ASP A 82 -18.95 -0.23 14.24
N GLN A 83 -18.55 0.76 13.45
CA GLN A 83 -17.27 0.70 12.72
C GLN A 83 -16.10 0.85 13.70
N TRP A 84 -16.19 1.81 14.62
CA TRP A 84 -15.14 2.06 15.59
C TRP A 84 -15.06 0.97 16.66
N HIS A 85 -16.21 0.45 17.09
CA HIS A 85 -16.30 -0.66 18.02
C HIS A 85 -15.67 -1.93 17.44
N GLN A 86 -16.04 -2.30 16.20
CA GLN A 86 -15.47 -3.48 15.54
C GLN A 86 -13.98 -3.30 15.25
N PHE A 87 -13.54 -2.14 14.77
CA PHE A 87 -12.12 -1.87 14.55
C PHE A 87 -11.34 -2.03 15.84
N THR A 88 -11.84 -1.44 16.93
CA THR A 88 -11.17 -1.54 18.23
C THR A 88 -11.11 -2.99 18.65
N MET A 89 -12.21 -3.74 18.68
CA MET A 89 -12.24 -5.17 19.05
C MET A 89 -11.20 -6.06 18.32
N VAL A 90 -10.80 -5.71 17.10
CA VAL A 90 -9.91 -6.53 16.26
C VAL A 90 -8.44 -6.13 16.40
N LEU A 91 -8.17 -4.89 16.86
CA LEU A 91 -6.80 -4.39 17.06
C LEU A 91 -5.89 -5.30 17.93
N PRO A 92 -6.30 -6.09 18.95
CA PRO A 92 -5.36 -6.77 19.83
C PRO A 92 -4.93 -8.10 19.21
N ILE A 93 -5.61 -8.53 18.15
CA ILE A 93 -5.26 -9.66 17.31
C ILE A 93 -4.38 -9.14 16.18
N ILE A 94 -4.80 -8.04 15.54
CA ILE A 94 -4.11 -7.46 14.38
C ILE A 94 -2.73 -6.89 14.74
N VAL A 95 -2.60 -6.14 15.84
CA VAL A 95 -1.33 -5.51 16.24
C VAL A 95 -0.21 -6.54 16.46
N PRO A 96 -0.38 -7.59 17.28
CA PRO A 96 0.65 -8.62 17.43
C PRO A 96 0.83 -9.45 16.15
N ALA A 97 -0.22 -9.68 15.35
CA ALA A 97 -0.06 -10.34 14.05
C ALA A 97 0.84 -9.54 13.10
N PHE A 98 0.63 -8.21 13.01
CA PHE A 98 1.52 -7.32 12.26
C PHE A 98 2.92 -7.25 12.88
N GLY A 99 3.04 -7.22 14.21
CA GLY A 99 4.32 -7.26 14.91
C GLY A 99 5.13 -8.52 14.57
N LEU A 100 4.49 -9.68 14.63
CA LEU A 100 5.07 -10.97 14.25
C LEU A 100 5.46 -10.98 12.78
N PHE A 101 4.56 -10.55 11.90
CA PHE A 101 4.81 -10.43 10.47
C PHE A 101 6.03 -9.55 10.17
N LEU A 102 6.13 -8.37 10.79
CA LEU A 102 7.28 -7.48 10.64
C LEU A 102 8.55 -8.11 11.21
N HIS A 103 8.47 -8.84 12.32
CA HIS A 103 9.60 -9.55 12.89
C HIS A 103 10.14 -10.63 11.95
N VAL A 104 9.26 -11.47 11.41
CA VAL A 104 9.62 -12.55 10.47
C VAL A 104 10.13 -11.97 9.17
N SER A 105 9.48 -10.94 8.63
CA SER A 105 9.94 -10.22 7.43
C SER A 105 11.35 -9.65 7.62
N ARG A 106 11.63 -9.00 8.75
CA ARG A 106 12.97 -8.49 9.10
C ARG A 106 14.01 -9.59 9.36
N ARG A 107 13.59 -10.79 9.79
CA ARG A 107 14.48 -11.95 9.98
C ARG A 107 14.84 -12.57 8.63
N LEU A 108 13.86 -12.78 7.76
CA LEU A 108 14.08 -13.29 6.40
C LEU A 108 15.01 -12.38 5.59
N ARG A 109 14.83 -11.06 5.69
CA ARG A 109 15.73 -10.07 5.06
C ARG A 109 17.16 -10.08 5.59
N ARG A 110 17.39 -10.64 6.78
CA ARG A 110 18.74 -10.74 7.39
C ARG A 110 19.43 -12.06 7.09
N ILE A 111 18.68 -13.11 6.79
CA ILE A 111 19.22 -14.48 6.60
C ILE A 111 19.82 -14.66 5.19
N GLY A 112 19.57 -13.73 4.26
CA GLY A 112 20.42 -13.55 3.08
C GLY A 112 20.62 -14.81 2.24
N GLY A 113 19.52 -15.50 1.89
CA GLY A 113 19.54 -16.60 0.92
C GLY A 113 18.97 -16.11 -0.40
N GLY A 114 19.56 -16.47 -1.55
CA GLY A 114 19.17 -15.99 -2.89
C GLY A 114 17.69 -16.11 -3.28
N ASN A 115 16.86 -16.80 -2.49
CA ASN A 115 15.40 -16.90 -2.63
C ASN A 115 14.61 -15.92 -1.74
N GLU A 116 15.24 -14.86 -1.23
CA GLU A 116 14.63 -13.90 -0.30
C GLU A 116 13.37 -13.24 -0.86
N LEU A 117 13.40 -12.81 -2.12
CA LEU A 117 12.27 -12.12 -2.77
C LEU A 117 11.03 -13.03 -2.86
N TRP A 118 11.23 -14.28 -3.29
CA TRP A 118 10.18 -15.28 -3.36
C TRP A 118 9.63 -15.63 -1.97
N SER A 119 10.52 -15.80 -0.99
CA SER A 119 10.15 -16.09 0.40
C SER A 119 9.36 -14.94 1.03
N LEU A 120 9.71 -13.71 0.70
CA LEU A 120 8.95 -12.53 1.10
C LEU A 120 7.58 -12.54 0.42
N TYR A 121 7.48 -12.66 -0.90
CA TYR A 121 6.17 -12.71 -1.57
C TYR A 121 5.26 -13.79 -1.00
N MET A 122 5.79 -15.01 -0.77
CA MET A 122 5.03 -16.10 -0.17
C MET A 122 4.57 -15.78 1.25
N LEU A 123 5.45 -15.21 2.09
CA LEU A 123 5.06 -14.79 3.43
C LEU A 123 3.92 -13.77 3.38
N HIS A 124 3.99 -12.79 2.47
CA HIS A 124 2.97 -11.74 2.37
C HIS A 124 1.64 -12.30 1.86
N ILE A 125 1.67 -13.20 0.88
CA ILE A 125 0.46 -13.86 0.38
C ILE A 125 -0.15 -14.72 1.48
N VAL A 126 0.64 -15.55 2.15
CA VAL A 126 0.15 -16.43 3.23
C VAL A 126 -0.40 -15.59 4.39
N ALA A 127 0.32 -14.55 4.82
CA ALA A 127 -0.16 -13.66 5.89
C ALA A 127 -1.42 -12.90 5.47
N GLY A 128 -1.47 -12.38 4.24
CA GLY A 128 -2.64 -11.67 3.70
C GLY A 128 -3.86 -12.59 3.59
N LEU A 129 -3.67 -13.83 3.15
CA LEU A 129 -4.73 -14.84 3.12
C LEU A 129 -5.20 -15.18 4.54
N LEU A 130 -4.28 -15.47 5.47
CA LEU A 130 -4.62 -15.80 6.85
C LEU A 130 -5.38 -14.67 7.55
N ILE A 131 -4.94 -13.42 7.38
CA ILE A 131 -5.63 -12.24 7.92
C ILE A 131 -6.99 -12.07 7.22
N GLY A 132 -7.05 -12.18 5.90
CA GLY A 132 -8.29 -12.04 5.12
C GLY A 132 -9.36 -13.07 5.49
N PHE A 133 -8.96 -14.34 5.63
CA PHE A 133 -9.81 -15.42 6.15
C PHE A 133 -10.16 -15.24 7.62
N GLY A 134 -9.22 -14.76 8.43
CA GLY A 134 -9.43 -14.47 9.85
C GLY A 134 -10.49 -13.39 10.06
N VAL A 135 -10.47 -12.33 9.26
CA VAL A 135 -11.36 -11.17 9.37
C VAL A 135 -12.71 -11.41 8.67
N SER A 136 -12.70 -11.95 7.46
CA SER A 136 -13.91 -12.10 6.62
C SER A 136 -14.54 -13.50 6.67
N GLY A 137 -13.90 -14.45 7.35
CA GLY A 137 -14.36 -15.83 7.42
C GLY A 137 -14.31 -16.56 6.06
N PRO A 138 -15.14 -17.61 5.89
CA PRO A 138 -15.17 -18.43 4.67
C PRO A 138 -15.53 -17.64 3.41
N GLY A 139 -16.27 -16.54 3.54
CA GLY A 139 -16.68 -15.69 2.41
C GLY A 139 -15.51 -15.09 1.63
N PHE A 140 -14.33 -15.01 2.25
CA PHE A 140 -13.11 -14.53 1.59
C PHE A 140 -12.71 -15.36 0.35
N VAL A 141 -13.15 -16.61 0.25
CA VAL A 141 -12.93 -17.46 -0.94
C VAL A 141 -13.47 -16.77 -2.20
N PHE A 142 -14.61 -16.09 -2.13
CA PHE A 142 -15.17 -15.39 -3.28
C PHE A 142 -14.24 -14.27 -3.77
N THR A 143 -13.63 -13.52 -2.85
CA THR A 143 -12.61 -12.53 -3.19
C THR A 143 -11.45 -13.18 -3.93
N VAL A 144 -10.90 -14.28 -3.40
CA VAL A 144 -9.78 -14.99 -4.04
C VAL A 144 -10.14 -15.50 -5.43
N ILE A 145 -11.34 -16.08 -5.60
CA ILE A 145 -11.82 -16.55 -6.90
C ILE A 145 -11.94 -15.39 -7.89
N LEU A 146 -12.48 -14.25 -7.48
CA LEU A 146 -12.60 -13.07 -8.35
C LEU A 146 -11.23 -12.49 -8.73
N LEU A 147 -10.26 -12.47 -7.80
CA LEU A 147 -8.88 -12.07 -8.09
C LEU A 147 -8.22 -13.01 -9.11
N LEU A 148 -8.33 -14.33 -8.91
CA LEU A 148 -7.76 -15.30 -9.85
C LEU A 148 -8.45 -15.24 -11.21
N GLY A 149 -9.79 -15.17 -11.22
CA GLY A 149 -10.58 -15.02 -12.44
C GLY A 149 -10.21 -13.76 -13.22
N ASN A 150 -9.92 -12.66 -12.54
CA ASN A 150 -9.43 -11.44 -13.15
C ASN A 150 -8.08 -11.64 -13.85
N PHE A 151 -7.10 -12.23 -13.16
CA PHE A 151 -5.77 -12.51 -13.73
C PHE A 151 -5.85 -13.37 -15.00
N TYR A 152 -6.59 -14.47 -14.96
CA TYR A 152 -6.76 -15.34 -16.12
C TYR A 152 -7.60 -14.69 -17.24
N GLY A 153 -8.64 -13.93 -16.89
CA GLY A 153 -9.47 -13.20 -17.85
C GLY A 153 -8.67 -12.17 -18.64
N VAL A 154 -7.78 -11.43 -17.97
CA VAL A 154 -6.90 -10.45 -18.60
C VAL A 154 -5.87 -11.14 -19.50
N ASN A 155 -5.30 -12.26 -19.05
CA ASN A 155 -4.38 -13.03 -19.88
C ASN A 155 -5.06 -13.60 -21.15
N MET A 156 -6.37 -13.83 -21.14
CA MET A 156 -7.11 -14.21 -22.34
C MET A 156 -7.43 -13.00 -23.23
N LEU A 157 -7.79 -11.86 -22.63
CA LEU A 157 -8.35 -10.71 -23.34
C LEU A 157 -7.28 -9.82 -24.00
N HIS A 158 -6.07 -9.73 -23.44
CA HIS A 158 -5.05 -8.79 -23.91
C HIS A 158 -4.63 -9.01 -25.37
N ASN A 159 -4.61 -10.26 -25.85
CA ASN A 159 -4.26 -10.58 -27.25
C ASN A 159 -5.39 -10.31 -28.25
N ARG A 160 -6.60 -10.01 -27.78
CA ARG A 160 -7.82 -9.99 -28.62
C ARG A 160 -8.42 -8.60 -28.80
N ALA A 161 -8.01 -7.61 -28.00
CA ALA A 161 -8.67 -6.30 -27.97
C ALA A 161 -7.66 -5.13 -28.01
N PRO A 162 -7.99 -4.03 -28.71
CA PRO A 162 -7.21 -2.79 -28.63
C PRO A 162 -7.39 -2.13 -27.25
N PHE A 163 -6.41 -1.33 -26.82
CA PHE A 163 -6.34 -0.74 -25.47
C PHE A 163 -7.65 -0.09 -24.98
N LYS A 164 -8.32 0.70 -25.83
CA LYS A 164 -9.57 1.38 -25.46
C LYS A 164 -10.70 0.40 -25.16
N VAL A 165 -10.80 -0.68 -25.94
CA VAL A 165 -11.81 -1.72 -25.75
C VAL A 165 -11.47 -2.57 -24.54
N PHE A 166 -10.19 -2.92 -24.35
CA PHE A 166 -9.71 -3.59 -23.16
C PHE A 166 -10.08 -2.80 -21.88
N MET A 167 -9.77 -1.51 -21.84
CA MET A 167 -10.11 -0.64 -20.71
C MET A 167 -11.63 -0.57 -20.47
N ALA A 168 -12.44 -0.42 -21.52
CA ALA A 168 -13.89 -0.36 -21.38
C ALA A 168 -14.47 -1.68 -20.82
N ILE A 169 -13.98 -2.83 -21.28
CA ILE A 169 -14.41 -4.15 -20.78
C ILE A 169 -13.96 -4.32 -19.31
N MET A 170 -12.73 -3.96 -18.98
CA MET A 170 -12.21 -4.05 -17.62
C MET A 170 -12.99 -3.20 -16.63
N TRP A 171 -13.21 -1.91 -16.95
CA TRP A 171 -14.01 -1.03 -16.11
C TRP A 171 -15.47 -1.50 -16.03
N GLY A 172 -16.08 -1.84 -17.18
CA GLY A 172 -17.45 -2.32 -17.23
C GLY A 172 -17.68 -3.57 -16.39
N THR A 173 -16.78 -4.55 -16.47
CA THR A 173 -16.87 -5.80 -15.68
C THR A 173 -16.70 -5.55 -14.19
N HIS A 174 -15.70 -4.77 -13.76
CA HIS A 174 -15.51 -4.49 -12.34
C HIS A 174 -16.65 -3.66 -11.75
N VAL A 175 -17.14 -2.65 -12.47
CA VAL A 175 -18.29 -1.83 -12.05
C VAL A 175 -19.55 -2.70 -11.98
N ALA A 176 -19.80 -3.56 -12.97
CA ALA A 176 -20.92 -4.49 -12.94
C ALA A 176 -20.85 -5.43 -11.73
N VAL A 177 -19.68 -6.00 -11.42
CA VAL A 177 -19.50 -6.86 -10.24
C VAL A 177 -19.72 -6.08 -8.94
N LEU A 178 -19.29 -4.82 -8.85
CA LEU A 178 -19.58 -3.96 -7.70
C LEU A 178 -21.09 -3.76 -7.50
N PHE A 179 -21.82 -3.46 -8.58
CA PHE A 179 -23.27 -3.31 -8.53
C PHE A 179 -23.98 -4.61 -8.18
N LEU A 180 -23.56 -5.74 -8.76
CA LEU A 180 -24.10 -7.07 -8.42
C LEU A 180 -23.86 -7.40 -6.95
N ASN A 181 -22.65 -7.14 -6.44
CA ASN A 181 -22.32 -7.36 -5.03
C ASN A 181 -23.18 -6.49 -4.10
N SER A 182 -23.43 -5.24 -4.48
CA SER A 182 -24.29 -4.31 -3.74
C SER A 182 -25.76 -4.77 -3.75
N TYR A 183 -26.28 -5.13 -4.93
CA TYR A 183 -27.67 -5.54 -5.11
C TYR A 183 -28.01 -6.84 -4.38
N PHE A 184 -27.11 -7.83 -4.43
CA PHE A 184 -27.32 -9.13 -3.78
C PHE A 184 -26.88 -9.18 -2.31
N GLY A 185 -26.30 -8.10 -1.77
CA GLY A 185 -25.75 -8.09 -0.41
C GLY A 185 -24.59 -9.08 -0.21
N GLY A 186 -23.87 -9.38 -1.30
CA GLY A 186 -22.82 -10.40 -1.37
C GLY A 186 -23.32 -11.83 -1.66
N TYR A 187 -22.50 -12.59 -2.38
CA TYR A 187 -22.62 -14.04 -2.57
C TYR A 187 -22.58 -14.79 -1.24
N LYS A 188 -23.50 -15.75 -1.10
CA LYS A 188 -23.63 -16.65 0.04
C LYS A 188 -23.35 -18.08 -0.42
N PHE A 189 -22.72 -18.90 0.43
CA PHE A 189 -22.50 -20.31 0.12
C PHE A 189 -23.80 -21.11 0.05
N ALA A 190 -24.89 -20.60 0.64
CA ALA A 190 -26.24 -21.11 0.48
C ALA A 190 -26.67 -21.27 -0.99
N TRP A 191 -26.19 -20.42 -1.90
CA TRP A 191 -26.52 -20.51 -3.33
C TRP A 191 -25.86 -21.68 -4.05
N ILE A 192 -24.77 -22.19 -3.49
CA ILE A 192 -24.00 -23.33 -4.01
C ILE A 192 -24.36 -24.61 -3.21
N GLY A 193 -25.26 -24.50 -2.23
CA GLY A 193 -25.67 -25.61 -1.36
C GLY A 193 -24.78 -25.86 -0.14
N LEU A 194 -23.76 -25.02 0.10
CA LEU A 194 -22.85 -25.13 1.26
C LEU A 194 -23.25 -24.19 2.40
N GLN A 195 -24.50 -24.29 2.87
CA GLN A 195 -25.04 -23.41 3.90
C GLN A 195 -24.32 -23.51 5.27
N PHE A 196 -23.60 -24.61 5.53
CA PHE A 196 -22.81 -24.77 6.76
C PHE A 196 -21.66 -23.75 6.86
N LEU A 197 -21.00 -23.42 5.74
CA LEU A 197 -19.88 -22.47 5.73
C LEU A 197 -20.33 -21.04 6.06
N ASP A 198 -21.56 -20.67 5.69
CA ASP A 198 -22.14 -19.37 6.04
C ASP A 198 -22.40 -19.24 7.56
N LYS A 199 -22.59 -20.36 8.27
CA LYS A 199 -22.87 -20.39 9.72
C LYS A 199 -21.61 -20.52 10.58
N LEU A 200 -20.46 -20.84 9.99
CA LEU A 200 -19.26 -21.20 10.74
C LEU A 200 -18.66 -20.03 11.52
N LYS A 201 -18.78 -18.81 11.00
CA LYS A 201 -18.27 -17.60 11.65
C LYS A 201 -19.02 -16.37 11.17
N THR A 202 -19.44 -15.50 12.09
CA THR A 202 -19.91 -14.16 11.75
C THR A 202 -18.71 -13.33 11.25
N PRO A 203 -18.72 -12.86 10.00
CA PRO A 203 -17.61 -12.08 9.47
C PRO A 203 -17.55 -10.75 10.21
N ILE A 204 -16.34 -10.34 10.59
CA ILE A 204 -16.09 -9.04 11.21
C ILE A 204 -16.18 -7.97 10.12
N LEU A 205 -15.53 -8.22 8.98
CA LEU A 205 -15.68 -7.39 7.79
C LEU A 205 -16.26 -8.23 6.66
N PRO A 206 -17.30 -7.75 5.94
CA PRO A 206 -17.80 -8.43 4.76
C PRO A 206 -16.68 -8.61 3.72
N TRP A 207 -16.63 -9.77 3.07
CA TRP A 207 -15.65 -10.06 2.03
C TRP A 207 -15.74 -9.08 0.85
N THR A 208 -16.94 -8.51 0.61
CA THR A 208 -17.19 -7.48 -0.41
C THR A 208 -16.33 -6.24 -0.20
N VAL A 209 -16.02 -5.86 1.05
CA VAL A 209 -15.15 -4.71 1.34
C VAL A 209 -13.72 -4.96 0.85
N HIS A 210 -13.21 -6.18 1.03
CA HIS A 210 -11.89 -6.58 0.53
C HIS A 210 -11.84 -6.53 -0.99
N TYR A 211 -12.89 -7.02 -1.66
CA TYR A 211 -13.01 -6.92 -3.10
C TYR A 211 -13.03 -5.45 -3.56
N ASN A 212 -13.89 -4.62 -2.97
CA ASN A 212 -14.03 -3.20 -3.32
C ASN A 212 -12.69 -2.45 -3.21
N MET A 213 -11.94 -2.66 -2.12
CA MET A 213 -10.62 -2.07 -1.92
C MET A 213 -9.57 -2.60 -2.92
N SER A 214 -9.76 -3.79 -3.46
CA SER A 214 -8.85 -4.43 -4.42
C SER A 214 -9.19 -4.11 -5.88
N VAL A 215 -10.39 -3.61 -6.20
CA VAL A 215 -10.82 -3.35 -7.58
C VAL A 215 -9.91 -2.38 -8.31
N LEU A 216 -9.61 -1.22 -7.71
CA LEU A 216 -8.73 -0.23 -8.34
C LEU A 216 -7.31 -0.79 -8.55
N ARG A 217 -6.83 -1.63 -7.63
CA ARG A 217 -5.54 -2.29 -7.75
C ARG A 217 -5.53 -3.29 -8.91
N MET A 218 -6.59 -4.08 -9.06
CA MET A 218 -6.73 -4.97 -10.21
C MET A 218 -6.73 -4.19 -11.52
N ILE A 219 -7.52 -3.11 -11.62
CA ILE A 219 -7.58 -2.27 -12.83
C ILE A 219 -6.22 -1.66 -13.14
N ALA A 220 -5.52 -1.12 -12.14
CA ALA A 220 -4.17 -0.55 -12.31
C ALA A 220 -3.20 -1.62 -12.84
N PHE A 221 -3.12 -2.78 -12.19
CA PHE A 221 -2.25 -3.87 -12.63
C PHE A 221 -2.55 -4.29 -14.07
N ASN A 222 -3.82 -4.40 -14.44
CA ASN A 222 -4.24 -4.82 -15.77
C ASN A 222 -3.91 -3.76 -16.84
N THR A 223 -4.01 -2.48 -16.48
CA THR A 223 -3.62 -1.37 -17.34
C THR A 223 -2.12 -1.37 -17.56
N ASP A 224 -1.34 -1.54 -16.50
CA ASP A 224 0.14 -1.59 -16.55
C ASP A 224 0.63 -2.79 -17.36
N LEU A 225 0.02 -3.97 -17.16
CA LEU A 225 0.33 -5.16 -17.93
C LEU A 225 0.06 -4.95 -19.43
N HIS A 226 -1.10 -4.39 -19.78
CA HIS A 226 -1.42 -4.11 -21.17
C HIS A 226 -0.46 -3.08 -21.78
N GLN A 227 -0.08 -2.04 -21.03
CA GLN A 227 0.93 -1.08 -21.50
C GLN A 227 2.29 -1.75 -21.68
N ALA A 228 2.73 -2.59 -20.74
CA ALA A 228 4.00 -3.31 -20.84
C ALA A 228 4.05 -4.25 -22.05
N ILE A 229 2.93 -4.85 -22.44
CA ILE A 229 2.82 -5.72 -23.61
C ILE A 229 2.82 -4.90 -24.92
N VAL A 230 2.12 -3.76 -24.94
CA VAL A 230 1.97 -2.93 -26.15
C VAL A 230 3.20 -2.04 -26.39
N GLU A 231 3.83 -1.54 -25.34
CA GLU A 231 5.07 -0.78 -25.48
C GLU A 231 6.20 -1.70 -25.91
N SER A 232 6.85 -1.36 -27.03
CA SER A 232 8.02 -2.11 -27.49
C SER A 232 9.12 -2.07 -26.43
N SER A 233 9.80 -3.20 -26.26
CA SER A 233 10.99 -3.31 -25.41
C SER A 233 12.03 -2.23 -25.73
N GLU A 234 12.07 -1.76 -26.98
CA GLU A 234 12.91 -0.65 -27.45
C GLU A 234 12.50 0.71 -26.89
N ARG A 235 11.19 1.05 -26.90
CA ARG A 235 10.70 2.31 -26.30
C ARG A 235 11.01 2.32 -24.81
N ARG A 236 10.79 1.20 -24.12
CA ARG A 236 11.15 1.04 -22.71
C ARG A 236 12.64 1.22 -22.48
N ALA A 237 13.50 0.59 -23.29
CA ALA A 237 14.95 0.75 -23.18
C ALA A 237 15.39 2.21 -23.39
N MET A 238 14.78 2.93 -24.33
CA MET A 238 15.05 4.36 -24.54
C MET A 238 14.64 5.22 -23.35
N VAL A 239 13.47 4.96 -22.77
CA VAL A 239 12.94 5.68 -21.61
C VAL A 239 13.80 5.44 -20.37
N ILE A 240 14.24 4.20 -20.15
CA ILE A 240 15.20 3.82 -19.10
C ILE A 240 16.55 4.51 -19.32
N LYS A 241 17.09 4.47 -20.54
CA LYS A 241 18.36 5.12 -20.88
C LYS A 241 18.30 6.63 -20.65
N LYS A 242 17.20 7.27 -21.04
CA LYS A 242 16.95 8.70 -20.79
C LYS A 242 16.94 9.00 -19.29
N HIS A 243 16.27 8.17 -18.50
CA HIS A 243 16.24 8.31 -17.05
C HIS A 243 17.64 8.19 -16.44
N ASP A 244 18.37 7.14 -16.79
CA ASP A 244 19.71 6.89 -16.27
C ASP A 244 20.70 8.00 -16.66
N ALA A 245 20.46 8.71 -17.76
CA ALA A 245 21.27 9.85 -18.18
C ALA A 245 20.89 11.18 -17.52
N THR A 246 19.66 11.35 -17.03
CA THR A 246 19.12 12.64 -16.58
C THR A 246 18.84 12.71 -15.08
N CYS A 247 18.66 11.57 -14.40
CA CYS A 247 18.28 11.55 -13.00
C CYS A 247 19.47 11.75 -12.05
N ILE A 248 19.47 12.88 -11.34
CA ILE A 248 20.49 13.25 -10.36
C ILE A 248 20.49 12.29 -9.16
N GLU A 249 19.33 11.87 -8.66
CA GLU A 249 19.24 10.91 -7.54
C GLU A 249 19.89 9.56 -7.90
N CYS A 250 19.60 9.05 -9.10
CA CYS A 250 20.24 7.82 -9.60
C CYS A 250 21.75 7.99 -9.81
N ALA A 251 22.22 9.18 -10.21
CA ALA A 251 23.65 9.46 -10.30
C ALA A 251 24.30 9.46 -8.90
N GLN A 252 23.71 10.15 -7.92
CA GLN A 252 24.19 10.20 -6.54
C GLN A 252 24.23 8.81 -5.88
N VAL A 253 23.21 7.97 -6.10
CA VAL A 253 23.20 6.60 -5.59
C VAL A 253 24.34 5.78 -6.22
N ARG A 254 24.54 5.88 -7.54
CA ARG A 254 25.64 5.20 -8.24
C ARG A 254 27.02 5.66 -7.75
N GLU A 255 27.21 6.96 -7.55
CA GLU A 255 28.45 7.53 -7.01
C GLU A 255 28.70 7.10 -5.56
N ALA A 256 27.68 7.12 -4.70
CA ALA A 256 27.76 6.66 -3.33
C ALA A 256 28.08 5.15 -3.23
N HIS A 257 27.60 4.35 -4.18
CA HIS A 257 27.97 2.94 -4.30
C HIS A 257 29.40 2.75 -4.82
N ALA A 258 29.84 3.56 -5.80
CA ALA A 258 31.21 3.51 -6.32
C ALA A 258 32.26 3.90 -5.26
N GLN A 259 31.95 4.86 -4.40
CA GLN A 259 32.84 5.30 -3.32
C GLN A 259 32.94 4.30 -2.15
N LYS A 260 31.95 3.41 -1.97
CA LYS A 260 31.91 2.44 -0.87
C LYS A 260 32.77 1.18 -1.08
N GLY A 261 33.54 1.10 -2.16
CA GLY A 261 34.61 0.10 -2.30
C GLY A 261 34.09 -1.34 -2.34
N GLY A 262 33.64 -1.77 -3.52
CA GLY A 262 33.35 -3.17 -3.81
C GLY A 262 32.28 -3.27 -4.88
N GLY A 263 32.65 -3.71 -6.09
CA GLY A 263 31.75 -3.93 -7.22
C GLY A 263 30.64 -4.99 -6.99
N SER A 264 30.37 -5.35 -5.74
CA SER A 264 29.22 -6.12 -5.32
C SER A 264 28.10 -5.18 -4.88
N ILE A 265 27.08 -5.10 -5.72
CA ILE A 265 25.73 -4.66 -5.36
C ILE A 265 25.35 -5.23 -3.98
N PRO A 266 24.78 -4.43 -3.04
CA PRO A 266 24.36 -4.95 -1.74
C PRO A 266 23.45 -6.17 -1.91
N PHE A 267 23.76 -7.25 -1.20
CA PHE A 267 23.03 -8.51 -1.26
C PHE A 267 21.51 -8.28 -1.17
N GLY A 268 20.76 -8.74 -2.17
CA GLY A 268 19.29 -8.58 -2.27
C GLY A 268 18.79 -7.32 -2.99
N LEU A 269 19.68 -6.45 -3.49
CA LEU A 269 19.29 -5.25 -4.22
C LEU A 269 19.45 -5.46 -5.72
N GLU A 270 18.43 -5.95 -6.44
CA GLU A 270 18.48 -6.00 -7.91
C GLU A 270 18.88 -4.65 -8.52
N VAL A 271 19.37 -4.63 -9.77
CA VAL A 271 19.78 -3.39 -10.48
C VAL A 271 18.69 -2.29 -10.45
N GLY A 272 17.40 -2.66 -10.37
CA GLY A 272 16.28 -1.72 -10.14
C GLY A 272 16.19 -1.14 -8.72
N GLY A 273 16.73 -1.84 -7.72
CA GLY A 273 16.85 -1.42 -6.32
C GLY A 273 17.93 -0.36 -6.06
N LEU A 274 18.80 -0.06 -7.03
CA LEU A 274 19.71 1.10 -7.01
C LEU A 274 19.13 2.35 -7.67
N ARG A 275 17.97 2.24 -8.34
CA ARG A 275 17.35 3.39 -9.00
C ARG A 275 16.45 4.16 -8.04
N CYS A 276 16.23 5.43 -8.33
CA CYS A 276 15.48 6.37 -7.49
C CYS A 276 14.03 5.95 -7.32
N TYR A 277 13.35 6.55 -6.35
CA TYR A 277 11.93 6.28 -6.08
C TYR A 277 11.08 6.49 -7.33
N LYS A 278 11.31 7.61 -8.04
CA LYS A 278 10.61 7.96 -9.28
C LYS A 278 10.73 6.90 -10.36
N PHE A 279 11.91 6.29 -10.50
CA PHE A 279 12.10 5.20 -11.47
C PHE A 279 11.21 4.00 -11.16
N ARG A 280 11.07 3.66 -9.88
CA ARG A 280 10.31 2.48 -9.46
C ARG A 280 8.79 2.68 -9.53
N THR A 281 8.33 3.92 -9.57
CA THR A 281 6.90 4.26 -9.58
C THR A 281 6.38 4.61 -10.96
N GLU A 282 7.19 5.21 -11.83
CA GLU A 282 6.70 5.79 -13.10
C GLU A 282 7.10 5.00 -14.35
N TYR A 283 7.97 4.00 -14.22
CA TYR A 283 8.52 3.28 -15.37
C TYR A 283 7.93 1.88 -15.48
N PRO A 284 7.56 1.43 -16.69
CA PRO A 284 6.94 0.13 -16.90
C PRO A 284 7.91 -1.01 -16.57
N LEU A 285 7.40 -2.00 -15.84
CA LEU A 285 8.10 -3.25 -15.52
C LEU A 285 8.24 -4.13 -16.76
N ASP A 286 9.12 -5.14 -16.69
CA ASP A 286 9.23 -6.09 -17.79
C ASP A 286 8.01 -7.00 -17.84
N VAL A 287 7.56 -7.41 -19.02
CA VAL A 287 6.41 -8.32 -19.16
C VAL A 287 6.64 -9.62 -18.36
N ARG A 288 7.89 -10.09 -18.25
CA ARG A 288 8.26 -11.30 -17.50
C ARG A 288 8.14 -11.14 -15.98
N GLU A 289 8.06 -9.92 -15.48
CA GLU A 289 7.90 -9.62 -14.06
C GLU A 289 6.41 -9.66 -13.65
N TYR A 290 5.48 -9.61 -14.61
CA TYR A 290 4.04 -9.75 -14.38
C TYR A 290 3.62 -11.23 -14.27
N ASN A 291 4.02 -11.86 -13.17
CA ASN A 291 3.61 -13.23 -12.84
C ASN A 291 2.43 -13.24 -11.85
N LEU A 292 1.75 -14.38 -11.72
CA LEU A 292 0.68 -14.57 -10.72
C LEU A 292 1.16 -14.23 -9.30
N LEU A 293 2.41 -14.57 -8.99
CA LEU A 293 3.02 -14.25 -7.70
C LEU A 293 3.13 -12.74 -7.48
N SER A 294 3.55 -12.01 -8.52
CA SER A 294 3.65 -10.55 -8.50
C SER A 294 2.26 -9.90 -8.40
N TYR A 295 1.25 -10.47 -9.05
CA TYR A 295 -0.13 -10.03 -8.99
C TYR A 295 -0.74 -10.18 -7.58
N LEU A 296 -0.64 -11.39 -7.01
CA LEU A 296 -1.14 -11.67 -5.66
C LEU A 296 -0.33 -10.89 -4.61
N GLY A 297 0.99 -10.80 -4.81
CA GLY A 297 1.86 -9.92 -4.04
C GLY A 297 1.33 -8.49 -4.09
N TYR A 298 1.16 -7.90 -5.27
CA TYR A 298 0.69 -6.52 -5.44
C TYR A 298 -0.66 -6.24 -4.74
N ILE A 299 -1.61 -7.16 -4.82
CA ILE A 299 -2.93 -7.00 -4.19
C ILE A 299 -2.84 -7.06 -2.66
N PHE A 300 -2.06 -8.01 -2.11
CA PHE A 300 -1.98 -8.25 -0.65
C PHE A 300 -0.87 -7.44 0.07
N LEU A 301 0.16 -6.96 -0.64
CA LEU A 301 1.39 -6.36 -0.08
C LEU A 301 1.20 -4.94 0.51
N SER A 302 0.09 -4.27 0.22
CA SER A 302 -0.01 -2.81 0.42
C SER A 302 -0.20 -2.33 1.87
N SER A 303 -0.43 -3.20 2.86
CA SER A 303 -0.62 -2.73 4.25
C SER A 303 0.64 -2.64 5.11
N THR A 304 1.82 -3.04 4.62
CA THR A 304 3.05 -2.97 5.42
C THR A 304 4.24 -2.42 4.64
N LEU A 305 4.55 -1.16 4.95
CA LEU A 305 5.87 -0.53 5.04
C LEU A 305 7.01 -1.14 4.20
N HIS A 306 7.60 -0.25 3.40
CA HIS A 306 8.86 -0.30 2.64
C HIS A 306 8.77 -0.65 1.15
N ARG A 307 8.86 0.43 0.36
CA ARG A 307 8.98 0.56 -1.11
C ARG A 307 7.70 0.68 -1.92
N GLY A 308 6.91 1.69 -1.55
CA GLY A 308 5.98 2.41 -2.43
C GLY A 308 4.52 1.99 -2.29
N PRO A 309 3.71 2.75 -1.52
CA PRO A 309 2.27 2.61 -1.52
C PRO A 309 1.67 3.61 -2.52
N TYR A 310 1.01 3.04 -3.54
CA TYR A 310 0.07 3.64 -4.49
C TYR A 310 0.57 4.57 -5.63
N PHE A 311 -0.02 4.33 -6.81
CA PHE A 311 -0.27 5.23 -7.94
C PHE A 311 0.88 5.56 -8.91
N VAL A 312 0.84 4.93 -10.08
CA VAL A 312 0.40 5.55 -11.36
C VAL A 312 -0.36 4.41 -12.08
N PHE A 313 -1.60 4.50 -12.56
CA PHE A 313 -2.45 5.62 -12.99
C PHE A 313 -3.71 5.84 -12.14
#